data_AF-A0A383DFX9-F1
#
_entry.id   AF-A0A383DFX9-F1
#
_cell.length_a   1.000
_cell.length_b   1.000
_cell.length_c   1.000
_cell.angle_alpha   90.00
_cell.angle_beta   90.00
_cell.angle_gamma   90.00
#
_symmetry.space_group_name_H-M   'P 1'
#
loop_
_entity.id
_entity.type
_entity.pdbx_description
1 polymer ?
#
loop_
_entity_poly.entity_id
_entity_poly.type
_entity_poly.pdbx_seq_one_letter_code
_entity_poly.pdbx_strand_id
1 'polypeptide(L)'
;MASKSFESTQADLWEFYNGLLLSPDVERIRKLLVRYDIFKMSLKVPGDILECGVFKGVGVMYWLKLLAIFAPAAMKKVVGFDTFAAFADDLLPYEKKTAGDFTDETAFEG
;
A
#
# COMPACT_ATOMS: atom_id res chain seq x y z
N MET A 1 -8.77 1.51 -20.60
CA MET A 1 -7.67 0.55 -20.37
C MET A 1 -8.26 -0.71 -19.76
N ALA A 2 -8.18 -1.85 -20.43
CA ALA A 2 -8.66 -3.10 -19.85
C ALA A 2 -7.76 -3.47 -18.66
N SER A 3 -8.28 -3.36 -17.44
CA SER A 3 -7.58 -3.85 -16.26
C SER A 3 -7.37 -5.36 -16.44
N LYS A 4 -6.13 -5.80 -16.67
CA LYS A 4 -5.81 -7.21 -16.45
C LYS A 4 -6.06 -7.47 -14.98
N SER A 5 -7.09 -8.25 -14.66
CA SER A 5 -7.29 -8.78 -13.32
C SER A 5 -6.04 -9.58 -12.96
N PHE A 6 -5.28 -9.10 -11.99
CA PHE A 6 -4.16 -9.85 -11.45
C PHE A 6 -4.74 -10.96 -10.57
N GLU A 7 -4.59 -12.21 -11.03
CA GLU A 7 -4.99 -13.39 -10.28
C GLU A 7 -3.72 -14.21 -10.01
N SER A 8 -3.32 -14.26 -8.74
CA SER A 8 -2.13 -15.00 -8.31
C SER A 8 -2.50 -16.44 -7.99
N THR A 9 -1.72 -17.40 -8.48
CA THR A 9 -1.85 -18.80 -8.05
C THR A 9 -1.22 -19.01 -6.67
N GLN A 10 -1.49 -20.16 -6.04
CA GLN A 10 -0.83 -20.52 -4.78
C GLN A 10 0.69 -20.68 -4.95
N ALA A 11 1.15 -21.13 -6.12
CA ALA A 11 2.57 -21.21 -6.43
C ALA A 11 3.19 -19.81 -6.49
N ASP A 12 2.53 -18.85 -7.15
CA ASP A 12 3.00 -17.47 -7.20
C ASP A 12 3.09 -16.85 -5.80
N LEU A 13 2.07 -17.04 -4.96
CA LEU A 13 2.07 -16.55 -3.58
C LEU A 13 3.19 -17.17 -2.74
N TRP A 14 3.45 -18.46 -2.92
CA TRP A 14 4.56 -19.16 -2.29
C TRP A 14 5.92 -18.57 -2.70
N GLU A 15 6.12 -18.35 -4.00
CA GLU A 15 7.34 -17.74 -4.54
C GLU A 15 7.51 -16.29 -4.05
N PHE A 16 6.45 -15.47 -4.06
CA PHE A 16 6.52 -14.09 -3.57
C PHE A 16 6.84 -14.02 -2.08
N TYR A 17 6.26 -14.90 -1.27
CA TYR A 17 6.54 -14.94 0.16
C TYR A 17 7.98 -15.35 0.46
N ASN A 18 8.48 -16.43 -0.17
CA ASN A 18 9.86 -16.86 0.00
C ASN A 18 10.84 -15.81 -0.54
N GLY A 19 10.57 -15.25 -1.72
CA GLY A 19 11.36 -14.17 -2.30
C GLY A 19 11.45 -12.95 -1.38
N LEU A 20 10.34 -12.55 -0.77
CA LEU A 20 10.33 -11.45 0.20
C LEU A 20 11.23 -11.76 1.41
N LEU A 21 11.06 -12.91 2.04
CA LEU A 21 11.73 -13.23 3.31
C LEU A 21 13.18 -13.69 3.19
N LEU A 22 13.54 -14.34 2.07
CA LEU A 22 14.91 -14.80 1.82
C LEU A 22 15.78 -13.71 1.18
N SER A 23 15.17 -12.63 0.67
CA SER A 23 15.91 -11.48 0.16
C SER A 23 16.54 -10.65 1.30
N PRO A 24 17.61 -9.87 1.03
CA PRO A 24 18.16 -8.93 1.99
C PRO A 24 17.29 -7.67 2.20
N ASP A 25 16.13 -7.57 1.55
CA ASP A 25 15.26 -6.39 1.61
C ASP A 25 14.54 -6.30 2.97
N VAL A 26 15.05 -5.39 3.81
CA VAL A 26 14.43 -5.07 5.09
C VAL A 26 13.33 -4.02 4.98
N GLU A 27 13.24 -3.31 3.86
CA GLU A 27 12.37 -2.13 3.76
C GLU A 27 10.90 -2.50 3.70
N ARG A 28 10.55 -3.53 2.94
CA ARG A 28 9.17 -4.02 2.88
C ARG A 28 8.68 -4.51 4.24
N ILE A 29 9.51 -5.25 4.97
CA ILE A 29 9.18 -5.71 6.33
C ILE A 29 9.02 -4.52 7.28
N ARG A 30 9.93 -3.54 7.23
CA ARG A 30 9.81 -2.31 8.03
C ARG A 30 8.50 -1.58 7.74
N LYS A 31 8.12 -1.44 6.47
CA LYS A 31 6.87 -0.80 6.02
C LYS A 31 5.62 -1.54 6.53
N LEU A 32 5.65 -2.87 6.65
CA LEU A 32 4.57 -3.67 7.23
C LEU A 32 4.48 -3.48 8.75
N LEU A 33 5.61 -3.58 9.46
CA LEU A 33 5.66 -3.45 10.92
C LEU A 33 5.17 -2.08 11.40
N VAL A 34 5.64 -0.99 10.78
CA VAL A 34 5.20 0.37 11.14
C VAL A 34 3.69 0.53 10.95
N ARG A 35 3.12 0.01 9.85
CA ARG A 35 1.67 0.04 9.63
C ARG A 35 0.93 -0.79 10.67
N TYR A 36 1.45 -1.96 11.04
CA TYR A 36 0.86 -2.78 12.10
C TYR A 36 0.84 -2.06 13.46
N ASP A 37 1.92 -1.37 13.82
CA ASP A 37 1.98 -0.62 15.08
C ASP A 37 0.94 0.52 15.10
N ILE A 38 0.85 1.29 14.01
CA ILE A 38 -0.15 2.35 13.84
C ILE A 38 -1.58 1.75 13.85
N PHE A 39 -1.79 0.61 13.19
CA PHE A 39 -3.07 -0.10 13.23
C PHE A 39 -3.48 -0.43 14.66
N LYS A 40 -2.57 -0.99 15.46
CA LYS A 40 -2.83 -1.33 16.87
C LYS A 40 -3.18 -0.12 17.71
N MET A 41 -2.56 1.04 17.45
CA MET A 41 -2.95 2.30 18.08
C MET A 41 -4.37 2.71 17.67
N SER A 42 -4.72 2.55 16.39
CA SER A 42 -6.04 2.91 15.84
C SER A 42 -7.20 2.10 16.43
N LEU A 43 -6.95 0.90 16.96
CA LEU A 43 -8.00 0.07 17.58
C LEU A 43 -8.55 0.67 18.88
N LYS A 44 -7.80 1.58 19.52
CA LYS A 44 -8.20 2.23 20.77
C LYS A 44 -9.08 3.46 20.55
N VAL A 45 -9.31 3.85 19.29
CA VAL A 45 -10.08 5.05 18.93
C VAL A 45 -11.18 4.72 17.91
N PRO A 46 -12.38 5.30 18.07
CA PRO A 46 -13.43 5.17 17.07
C PRO A 46 -13.07 5.94 15.78
N GLY A 47 -13.58 5.48 14.65
CA GLY A 47 -13.38 6.10 13.33
C GLY A 47 -12.71 5.17 12.32
N ASP A 48 -12.48 5.69 11.12
CA ASP A 48 -11.98 4.96 9.94
C ASP A 48 -10.48 5.20 9.70
N ILE A 49 -9.87 4.38 8.84
CA ILE A 49 -8.48 4.53 8.38
C ILE A 49 -8.50 5.18 7.01
N LEU A 50 -7.77 6.30 6.85
CA LEU A 50 -7.58 6.98 5.57
C LEU A 50 -6.14 6.78 5.07
N GLU A 51 -5.99 6.33 3.83
CA GLU A 51 -4.69 6.25 3.13
C GLU A 51 -4.69 7.26 1.98
N CYS A 52 -3.83 8.28 2.08
CA CYS A 52 -3.64 9.29 1.04
C CYS A 52 -2.40 8.92 0.20
N GLY A 53 -2.62 8.57 -1.07
CA GLY A 53 -1.64 7.90 -1.94
C GLY A 53 -1.81 6.38 -1.87
N VAL A 54 -2.68 5.83 -2.71
CA VAL A 54 -3.05 4.41 -2.80
C VAL A 54 -2.15 3.65 -3.78
N PHE A 55 -1.75 4.30 -4.88
CA PHE A 55 -0.97 3.72 -5.96
C PHE A 55 -1.57 2.38 -6.45
N LYS A 56 -0.85 1.27 -6.28
CA LYS A 56 -1.30 -0.09 -6.66
C LYS A 56 -2.23 -0.76 -5.62
N GLY A 57 -2.64 -0.06 -4.56
CA GLY A 57 -3.59 -0.54 -3.55
C GLY A 57 -3.03 -1.51 -2.51
N VAL A 58 -1.72 -1.80 -2.52
CA VAL A 58 -1.09 -2.78 -1.60
C VAL A 58 -1.23 -2.35 -0.13
N GLY A 59 -1.08 -1.06 0.17
CA GLY A 59 -1.25 -0.52 1.52
C GLY A 59 -2.68 -0.67 2.04
N VAL A 60 -3.66 -0.23 1.25
CA VAL A 60 -5.09 -0.43 1.50
C VAL A 60 -5.42 -1.90 1.80
N MET A 61 -4.94 -2.84 0.96
CA MET A 61 -5.18 -4.27 1.17
C MET A 61 -4.53 -4.79 2.47
N TYR A 62 -3.39 -4.24 2.87
CA TYR A 62 -2.77 -4.59 4.14
C TYR A 62 -3.63 -4.20 5.33
N TRP A 63 -4.19 -2.99 5.36
CA TRP A 63 -5.13 -2.57 6.43
C TRP A 63 -6.36 -3.47 6.50
N LEU A 64 -6.93 -3.84 5.35
CA LEU A 64 -8.08 -4.74 5.29
C LEU A 64 -7.75 -6.13 5.86
N LYS A 65 -6.57 -6.68 5.55
CA LYS A 65 -6.08 -7.94 6.14
C LYS A 65 -5.95 -7.81 7.65
N LEU A 66 -5.41 -6.70 8.16
CA LEU A 66 -5.29 -6.47 9.60
C LEU A 66 -6.67 -6.36 10.28
N LEU A 67 -7.64 -5.68 9.67
CA LEU A 67 -9.02 -5.64 10.17
C LEU A 67 -9.63 -7.04 10.22
N ALA A 68 -9.49 -7.83 9.16
CA ALA A 68 -10.00 -9.20 9.12
C ALA A 68 -9.39 -10.09 10.21
N ILE A 69 -8.10 -9.92 10.52
CA ILE A 69 -7.39 -10.71 11.54
C ILE A 69 -7.73 -10.27 12.96
N PHE A 70 -7.71 -8.96 13.23
CA PHE A 70 -7.70 -8.42 14.60
C PHE A 70 -9.00 -7.75 15.03
N ALA A 71 -9.86 -7.37 14.07
CA ALA A 71 -11.10 -6.64 14.34
C ALA A 71 -12.23 -7.05 13.36
N PRO A 72 -12.52 -8.34 13.17
CA PRO A 72 -13.43 -8.83 12.12
C PRO A 72 -14.87 -8.33 12.27
N ALA A 73 -15.29 -7.97 13.49
CA ALA A 73 -16.62 -7.43 13.77
C ALA A 73 -16.65 -5.90 13.85
N ALA A 74 -15.52 -5.22 13.64
CA ALA A 74 -15.48 -3.76 13.70
C ALA A 74 -16.15 -3.14 12.46
N MET A 75 -16.88 -2.04 12.67
CA MET A 75 -17.44 -1.23 11.58
C MET A 75 -16.41 -0.27 10.95
N LYS A 76 -15.14 -0.40 11.31
CA LYS A 76 -14.03 0.46 10.85
C LYS A 76 -13.79 0.20 9.35
N LYS A 77 -13.77 1.26 8.56
CA LYS A 77 -13.50 1.22 7.12
C LYS A 77 -12.08 1.63 6.80
N VAL A 78 -11.60 1.23 5.63
CA VAL A 78 -10.36 1.74 5.02
C VAL A 78 -10.75 2.49 3.76
N VAL A 79 -10.38 3.78 3.68
CA VAL A 79 -10.70 4.66 2.56
C VAL A 79 -9.40 5.14 1.93
N GLY A 80 -9.21 4.83 0.65
CA GLY A 80 -8.06 5.27 -0.12
C GLY A 80 -8.36 6.51 -0.95
N PHE A 81 -7.49 7.52 -0.89
CA PHE A 81 -7.54 8.74 -1.69
C PHE A 81 -6.32 8.78 -2.61
N ASP A 82 -6.55 8.86 -3.91
CA ASP A 82 -5.49 8.97 -4.92
C ASP A 82 -6.05 9.67 -6.16
N THR A 83 -5.18 10.30 -6.95
CA THR A 83 -5.53 10.82 -8.28
C THR A 83 -5.67 9.68 -9.28
N PHE A 84 -5.00 8.56 -9.04
CA PHE A 84 -4.87 7.43 -9.96
C PHE A 84 -4.35 7.84 -11.35
N ALA A 85 -3.61 8.95 -11.40
CA ALA A 85 -2.97 9.52 -12.57
C ALA A 85 -1.51 9.85 -12.24
N ALA A 86 -0.72 10.22 -13.24
CA ALA A 86 0.61 10.78 -13.00
C ALA A 86 0.57 11.97 -12.03
N PHE A 87 1.73 12.30 -11.44
CA PHE A 87 1.84 13.49 -10.60
C PHE A 87 1.43 14.75 -11.36
N ALA A 88 0.91 15.75 -10.64
CA ALA A 88 0.43 16.99 -11.24
C ALA A 88 1.56 17.76 -11.95
N ASP A 89 1.24 18.54 -12.98
CA ASP A 89 2.23 19.35 -13.69
C ASP A 89 2.75 20.53 -12.84
N ASP A 90 1.95 20.98 -11.87
CA ASP A 90 2.20 22.15 -11.02
C ASP A 90 2.87 21.82 -9.67
N LEU A 91 3.70 20.77 -9.63
CA LEU A 91 4.49 20.43 -8.44
C LEU A 91 5.40 21.57 -7.97
N LEU A 92 5.54 21.67 -6.65
CA LEU A 92 6.48 22.60 -6.04
C LEU A 92 7.93 22.19 -6.38
N PRO A 93 8.88 23.14 -6.46
CA PRO A 93 10.24 22.85 -6.91
C PRO A 93 10.94 21.73 -6.12
N TYR A 94 10.65 21.59 -4.83
CA TYR A 94 11.24 20.54 -3.99
C TYR A 94 10.59 19.16 -4.17
N GLU A 95 9.38 19.09 -4.73
CA GLU A 95 8.64 17.84 -4.96
C GLU A 95 9.05 17.20 -6.29
N LYS A 96 9.44 18.01 -7.28
CA LYS A 96 9.77 17.56 -8.63
C LYS A 96 10.83 16.46 -8.66
N LYS A 97 11.86 16.56 -7.82
CA LYS A 97 12.91 15.54 -7.76
C LYS A 97 12.34 14.20 -7.29
N THR A 98 11.62 14.19 -6.18
CA THR A 98 11.06 12.95 -5.60
C THR A 98 9.98 12.35 -6.49
N ALA A 99 9.16 13.18 -7.13
CA ALA A 99 8.16 12.72 -8.10
C ALA A 99 8.82 12.10 -9.34
N GLY A 100 9.92 12.70 -9.84
CA GLY A 100 10.73 12.13 -10.91
C GLY A 100 11.34 10.79 -10.53
N ASP A 101 12.07 10.74 -9.40
CA ASP A 101 12.69 9.52 -8.88
C ASP A 101 11.66 8.38 -8.73
N PHE A 102 10.45 8.69 -8.23
CA PHE A 102 9.36 7.71 -8.07
C PHE A 102 8.80 7.23 -9.42
N THR A 103 8.59 8.14 -10.37
CA THR A 103 8.08 7.79 -11.69
C THR A 103 9.04 6.86 -12.42
N ASP A 104 10.34 7.16 -12.34
CA ASP A 104 11.41 6.36 -12.94
C ASP A 104 11.54 4.98 -12.28
N GLU A 105 11.49 4.90 -10.94
CA GLU A 105 11.57 3.64 -10.20
C GLU A 105 10.40 2.71 -10.52
N THR A 106 9.19 3.27 -10.64
CA THR A 106 7.96 2.48 -10.71
C THR A 106 7.51 2.18 -12.13
N ALA A 107 8.09 2.85 -13.13
CA ALA A 107 7.65 2.82 -14.53
C ALA A 107 6.12 3.00 -14.64
N PHE A 108 5.57 3.93 -13.86
CA PHE A 108 4.13 4.15 -13.80
C PHE A 108 3.67 4.94 -15.03
N GLU A 109 2.78 4.35 -15.83
CA GLU A 109 2.27 4.92 -17.09
C GLU A 109 0.87 5.57 -16.95
N GLY A 110 0.50 5.98 -15.74
CA GLY A 110 -0.86 6.47 -15.41
C GLY A 110 -1.30 7.72 -16.16
#